data_AF-A0ABD2Q2D9-F1
#
_entry.id   AF-A0ABD2Q2D9-F1
#
_cell.length_a   1.000
_cell.length_b   1.000
_cell.length_c   1.000
_cell.angle_alpha   90.00
_cell.angle_beta   90.00
_cell.angle_gamma   90.00
#
_symmetry.space_group_name_H-M   'P 1'
#
loop_
_entity.id
_entity.type
_entity.pdbx_description
1 polymer ?
#
loop_
_entity_poly.entity_id
_entity_poly.type
_entity_poly.pdbx_seq_one_letter_code
_entity_poly.pdbx_strand_id
1 'polypeptide(L)'
;MDNPTSDRERFDALEECIEGIIDHCREAGIIVCDYQSSISYQKKINDLVKKLQEVEAASSSIKDIHVPKEVFYKIDAGQNPQLFTKECLERALMRNEAARGKIDIMKKFRAELISELFKEFPNEIAKYRTRRGDPERVPKSSSQPFLNGSSVSPDQPDNTMMR
;
A
#
# COMPACT_ATOMS: atom_id res chain seq x y z
N MET A 1 9.83 18.64 -2.61
CA MET A 1 9.24 18.64 -1.26
C MET A 1 7.75 18.68 -1.50
N ASP A 2 7.13 17.51 -1.65
CA ASP A 2 5.69 17.40 -1.88
C ASP A 2 5.00 17.79 -0.58
N ASN A 3 4.16 18.82 -0.61
CA ASN A 3 3.44 19.30 0.55
C ASN A 3 2.13 18.50 0.68
N PRO A 4 2.02 17.52 1.59
CA PRO A 4 0.87 16.61 1.67
C PRO A 4 -0.47 17.33 1.94
N THR A 5 -0.42 18.56 2.44
CA THR A 5 -1.61 19.41 2.64
C THR A 5 -2.25 19.83 1.31
N SER A 6 -1.43 20.05 0.27
CA SER A 6 -1.92 20.53 -1.04
C SER A 6 -2.73 19.48 -1.79
N ASP A 7 -2.36 18.20 -1.68
CA ASP A 7 -3.10 17.11 -2.32
C ASP A 7 -4.45 16.90 -1.66
N ARG A 8 -4.49 16.99 -0.32
CA ARG A 8 -5.72 16.89 0.43
C ARG A 8 -6.71 17.98 0.04
N GLU A 9 -6.26 19.23 -0.04
CA GLU A 9 -7.10 20.35 -0.48
C GLU A 9 -7.68 20.15 -1.89
N ARG A 10 -6.91 19.57 -2.83
CA ARG A 10 -7.38 19.24 -4.18
C ARG A 10 -8.46 18.16 -4.17
N PHE A 11 -8.30 17.13 -3.32
CA PHE A 11 -9.30 16.08 -3.13
C PHE A 11 -10.57 16.60 -2.46
N ASP A 12 -10.42 17.34 -1.37
CA ASP A 12 -11.54 17.93 -0.62
C ASP A 12 -12.38 18.83 -1.53
N ALA A 13 -11.75 19.64 -2.39
CA ALA A 13 -12.44 20.49 -3.36
C ALA A 13 -13.25 19.68 -4.40
N LEU A 14 -12.70 18.57 -4.91
CA LEU A 14 -13.41 17.70 -5.84
C LEU A 14 -14.57 16.97 -5.14
N GLU A 15 -14.36 16.52 -3.91
CA GLU A 15 -15.38 15.88 -3.08
C GLU A 15 -16.57 16.82 -2.85
N GLU A 16 -16.32 18.07 -2.43
CA GLU A 16 -17.36 19.09 -2.24
C GLU A 16 -18.17 19.32 -3.54
N CYS A 17 -17.49 19.34 -4.70
CA CYS A 17 -18.17 19.50 -5.99
C CYS A 17 -19.06 18.29 -6.33
N ILE A 18 -18.61 17.07 -6.03
CA ILE A 18 -19.37 15.82 -6.27
C ILE A 18 -20.57 15.75 -5.33
N GLU A 19 -20.39 16.00 -4.03
CA GLU A 19 -21.48 16.08 -3.06
C GLU A 19 -22.52 17.12 -3.47
N GLY A 20 -22.05 18.29 -3.92
CA GLY A 20 -22.90 19.35 -4.42
C GLY A 20 -23.73 18.98 -5.66
N ILE A 21 -23.30 18.03 -6.49
CA ILE A 21 -24.10 17.47 -7.59
C ILE A 21 -25.11 16.45 -7.08
N ILE A 22 -24.69 15.56 -6.18
CA ILE A 22 -25.57 14.53 -5.59
C ILE A 22 -26.76 15.20 -4.90
N ASP A 23 -26.52 16.24 -4.10
CA ASP A 23 -27.57 17.00 -3.44
C ASP A 23 -28.46 17.75 -4.42
N HIS A 24 -27.90 18.34 -5.47
CA HIS A 24 -28.69 19.02 -6.51
C HIS A 24 -29.62 18.05 -7.24
N CYS A 25 -29.14 16.86 -7.58
CA CYS A 25 -29.95 15.80 -8.18
C CYS A 25 -31.05 15.32 -7.22
N ARG A 26 -30.74 15.18 -5.94
CA ARG A 26 -31.73 14.83 -4.90
C ARG A 26 -32.83 15.89 -4.78
N GLU A 27 -32.46 17.15 -4.69
CA GLU A 27 -33.40 18.28 -4.61
C GLU A 27 -34.27 18.36 -5.87
N ALA A 28 -33.65 18.24 -7.06
CA ALA A 28 -34.38 18.22 -8.32
C ALA A 28 -35.40 17.07 -8.38
N GLY A 29 -35.03 15.88 -7.89
CA GLY A 29 -35.95 14.74 -7.78
C GLY A 29 -37.18 15.06 -6.91
N ILE A 30 -36.97 15.69 -5.75
CA ILE A 30 -38.05 16.11 -4.85
C ILE A 30 -38.98 17.11 -5.54
N ILE A 31 -38.42 18.12 -6.22
CA ILE A 31 -39.19 19.16 -6.93
C ILE A 31 -40.03 18.56 -8.05
N VAL A 32 -39.50 17.57 -8.79
CA VAL A 32 -40.25 16.89 -9.85
C VAL A 32 -41.39 16.05 -9.28
N CYS A 33 -41.20 15.44 -8.10
CA CYS A 33 -42.26 14.68 -7.42
C CYS A 33 -43.37 15.58 -6.83
N ASP A 34 -43.05 16.78 -6.36
CA ASP A 34 -44.00 17.76 -5.80
C ASP A 34 -43.86 19.13 -6.50
N TYR A 35 -44.25 19.16 -7.78
CA TYR A 35 -44.04 20.33 -8.61
C TYR A 35 -44.96 21.49 -8.23
N GLN A 36 -44.34 22.64 -7.91
CA GLN A 36 -45.02 23.91 -7.70
C GLN A 36 -44.71 24.88 -8.84
N SER A 37 -45.71 25.59 -9.35
CA SER A 37 -45.58 26.56 -10.44
C SER A 37 -44.69 27.77 -10.11
N SER A 38 -44.37 27.98 -8.85
CA SER A 38 -43.40 28.98 -8.36
C SER A 38 -41.93 28.60 -8.64
N ILE A 39 -41.64 27.33 -8.96
CA ILE A 39 -40.28 26.82 -9.13
C ILE A 39 -39.88 26.85 -10.61
N SER A 40 -38.80 27.59 -10.92
CA SER A 40 -38.21 27.59 -12.26
C SER A 40 -37.35 26.35 -12.48
N TYR A 41 -37.94 25.30 -13.04
CA TYR A 41 -37.25 24.06 -13.39
C TYR A 41 -36.10 24.27 -14.39
N GLN A 42 -36.27 25.20 -15.34
CA GLN A 42 -35.22 25.57 -16.31
C GLN A 42 -33.98 26.11 -15.61
N LYS A 43 -34.14 26.93 -14.56
CA LYS A 43 -33.02 27.40 -13.74
C LYS A 43 -32.29 26.22 -13.08
N LYS A 44 -33.02 25.24 -12.53
CA LYS A 44 -32.42 24.05 -11.92
C LYS A 44 -31.63 23.18 -12.91
N ILE A 45 -32.08 23.07 -14.16
CA ILE A 45 -31.30 22.39 -15.21
C ILE A 45 -30.01 23.16 -15.49
N ASN A 46 -30.09 24.48 -15.66
CA ASN A 46 -28.91 25.30 -15.92
C ASN A 46 -27.90 25.27 -14.76
N ASP A 47 -28.39 25.25 -13.52
CA ASP A 47 -27.57 25.10 -12.32
C ASP A 47 -26.85 23.73 -12.29
N LEU A 48 -27.52 22.65 -12.74
CA LEU A 48 -26.89 21.32 -12.86
C LEU A 48 -25.76 21.34 -13.89
N VAL A 49 -25.97 21.96 -15.05
CA VAL A 49 -24.94 22.09 -16.09
C VAL A 49 -23.72 22.83 -15.55
N LYS A 50 -23.94 23.91 -14.80
CA LYS A 50 -22.85 24.67 -14.17
C LYS A 50 -22.07 23.81 -13.16
N LYS A 51 -22.77 23.06 -12.29
CA LYS A 51 -22.11 22.17 -11.32
C LYS A 51 -21.30 21.06 -11.99
N LEU A 52 -21.77 20.50 -13.11
CA LEU A 52 -21.02 19.52 -13.91
C LEU A 52 -19.71 20.12 -14.47
N GLN A 53 -19.75 21.38 -14.92
CA GLN A 53 -18.55 22.10 -15.35
C GLN A 53 -17.56 22.34 -14.20
N GLU A 54 -18.07 22.64 -13.00
CA GLU A 54 -17.25 22.80 -11.79
C GLU A 54 -16.53 21.50 -11.42
N VAL A 55 -17.21 20.34 -11.51
CA VAL A 55 -16.58 19.01 -11.31
C VAL A 55 -15.51 18.73 -12.35
N GLU A 56 -15.75 19.04 -13.62
CA GLU A 56 -14.73 18.86 -14.68
C GLU A 56 -13.48 19.71 -14.39
N ALA A 57 -13.67 20.96 -13.97
CA ALA A 57 -12.59 21.86 -13.59
C ALA A 57 -11.81 21.33 -12.37
N ALA A 58 -12.51 20.90 -11.31
CA ALA A 58 -11.88 20.33 -10.12
C ALA A 58 -11.14 19.02 -10.44
N SER A 59 -11.72 18.15 -11.26
CA SER A 59 -11.10 16.89 -11.71
C SER A 59 -9.80 17.10 -12.48
N SER A 60 -9.69 18.22 -13.22
CA SER A 60 -8.45 18.57 -13.93
C SER A 60 -7.25 18.72 -13.00
N SER A 61 -7.50 19.09 -11.74
CA SER A 61 -6.46 19.29 -10.74
C SER A 61 -5.89 17.99 -10.20
N ILE A 62 -6.48 16.81 -10.43
CA ILE A 62 -6.01 15.51 -9.88
C ILE A 62 -5.63 14.48 -10.97
N LYS A 63 -5.36 14.94 -12.20
CA LYS A 63 -5.08 14.07 -13.36
C LYS A 63 -3.79 13.24 -13.25
N ASP A 64 -2.89 13.63 -12.37
CA ASP A 64 -1.64 12.94 -12.00
C ASP A 64 -1.89 11.66 -11.20
N ILE A 65 -3.10 11.45 -10.70
CA ILE A 65 -3.45 10.32 -9.84
C ILE A 65 -4.03 9.18 -10.68
N HIS A 66 -3.38 8.03 -10.64
CA HIS A 66 -3.82 6.84 -11.37
C HIS A 66 -4.61 5.90 -10.46
N VAL A 67 -5.87 5.68 -10.82
CA VAL A 67 -6.72 4.67 -10.18
C VAL A 67 -6.61 3.35 -10.93
N PRO A 68 -6.22 2.23 -10.29
CA PRO A 68 -6.22 0.92 -10.92
C PRO A 68 -7.61 0.56 -11.43
N LYS A 69 -7.68 0.02 -12.66
CA LYS A 69 -8.97 -0.28 -13.29
C LYS A 69 -9.78 -1.31 -12.52
N GLU A 70 -9.09 -2.19 -11.82
CA GLU A 70 -9.65 -3.26 -11.01
C GLU A 70 -10.47 -2.75 -9.83
N VAL A 71 -10.19 -1.52 -9.36
CA VAL A 71 -10.97 -0.87 -8.31
C VAL A 71 -12.40 -0.58 -8.80
N PHE A 72 -12.58 -0.23 -10.07
CA PHE A 72 -13.92 0.02 -10.64
C PHE A 72 -14.81 -1.22 -10.56
N TYR A 73 -14.27 -2.43 -10.73
CA TYR A 73 -15.07 -3.66 -10.55
C TYR A 73 -15.62 -3.80 -9.13
N LYS A 74 -14.92 -3.30 -8.10
CA LYS A 74 -15.43 -3.29 -6.72
C LYS A 74 -16.54 -2.25 -6.57
N ILE A 75 -16.35 -1.06 -7.12
CA ILE A 75 -17.33 0.05 -7.07
C ILE A 75 -18.62 -0.33 -7.80
N ASP A 76 -18.53 -0.83 -9.03
CA ASP A 76 -19.67 -1.21 -9.86
C ASP A 76 -20.50 -2.34 -9.22
N ALA A 77 -19.85 -3.21 -8.44
CA ALA A 77 -20.49 -4.26 -7.67
C ALA A 77 -21.04 -3.79 -6.30
N GLY A 78 -20.93 -2.50 -5.96
CA GLY A 78 -21.34 -1.95 -4.67
C GLY A 78 -20.49 -2.42 -3.48
N GLN A 79 -19.27 -2.90 -3.73
CA GLN A 79 -18.35 -3.38 -2.71
C GLN A 79 -17.39 -2.27 -2.25
N ASN A 80 -16.84 -2.43 -1.05
CA ASN A 80 -15.82 -1.50 -0.54
C ASN A 80 -14.54 -1.56 -1.42
N PRO A 81 -14.11 -0.44 -2.03
CA PRO A 81 -12.89 -0.36 -2.84
C PRO A 81 -11.62 -0.81 -2.12
N GLN A 82 -11.56 -0.66 -0.78
CA GLN A 82 -10.40 -1.07 0.04
C GLN A 82 -10.17 -2.59 0.03
N LEU A 83 -11.15 -3.39 -0.40
CA LEU A 83 -10.95 -4.81 -0.61
C LEU A 83 -9.90 -5.09 -1.69
N PHE A 84 -9.80 -4.24 -2.73
CA PHE A 84 -8.74 -4.36 -3.73
C PHE A 84 -7.36 -4.15 -3.10
N THR A 85 -7.20 -3.11 -2.28
CA THR A 85 -5.96 -2.83 -1.55
C THR A 85 -5.56 -4.01 -0.70
N LYS A 86 -6.50 -4.57 0.07
CA LYS A 86 -6.30 -5.76 0.89
C LYS A 86 -5.84 -6.96 0.05
N GLU A 87 -6.56 -7.29 -1.02
CA GLU A 87 -6.22 -8.42 -1.90
C GLU A 87 -4.83 -8.24 -2.54
N CYS A 88 -4.45 -7.01 -2.88
CA CYS A 88 -3.13 -6.70 -3.43
C CYS A 88 -2.03 -6.99 -2.41
N LEU A 89 -2.20 -6.51 -1.18
CA LEU A 89 -1.26 -6.75 -0.07
C LEU A 89 -1.14 -8.24 0.25
N GLU A 90 -2.26 -8.95 0.35
CA GLU A 90 -2.28 -10.41 0.60
C GLU A 90 -1.57 -11.17 -0.52
N ARG A 91 -1.82 -10.80 -1.78
CA ARG A 91 -1.15 -11.42 -2.94
C ARG A 91 0.35 -11.13 -2.97
N ALA A 92 0.76 -9.93 -2.58
CA ALA A 92 2.17 -9.57 -2.47
C ALA A 92 2.86 -10.38 -1.36
N LEU A 93 2.21 -10.51 -0.19
CA LEU A 93 2.70 -11.33 0.92
C LEU A 93 2.89 -12.79 0.51
N MET A 94 1.84 -13.41 -0.07
CA MET A 94 1.92 -14.80 -0.54
C MET A 94 3.05 -15.02 -1.55
N ARG A 95 3.25 -14.08 -2.48
CA ARG A 95 4.35 -14.18 -3.47
C ARG A 95 5.72 -14.02 -2.81
N ASN A 96 5.85 -13.13 -1.84
CA ASN A 96 7.10 -12.95 -1.10
C ASN A 96 7.46 -14.19 -0.29
N GLU A 97 6.50 -14.79 0.41
CA GLU A 97 6.71 -16.02 1.15
C GLU A 97 7.07 -17.20 0.23
N ALA A 98 6.37 -17.34 -0.89
CA ALA A 98 6.69 -18.36 -1.88
C ALA A 98 8.09 -18.18 -2.48
N ALA A 99 8.48 -16.94 -2.80
CA ALA A 99 9.82 -16.63 -3.30
C ALA A 99 10.90 -16.93 -2.26
N ARG A 100 10.66 -16.55 -0.99
CA ARG A 100 11.56 -16.86 0.13
C ARG A 100 11.73 -18.37 0.32
N GLY A 101 10.64 -19.12 0.30
CA GLY A 101 10.67 -20.59 0.38
C GLY A 101 11.51 -21.22 -0.74
N LYS A 102 11.36 -20.72 -1.98
CA LYS A 102 12.20 -21.17 -3.11
C LYS A 102 13.68 -20.86 -2.88
N ILE A 103 14.01 -19.66 -2.39
CA ILE A 103 15.38 -19.26 -2.08
C ILE A 103 15.97 -20.18 -1.00
N ASP A 104 15.22 -20.47 0.05
CA ASP A 104 15.68 -21.28 1.18
C ASP A 104 15.90 -22.74 0.77
N ILE A 105 14.99 -23.33 -0.02
CA ILE A 105 15.18 -24.67 -0.60
C ILE A 105 16.39 -24.69 -1.53
N MET A 106 16.57 -23.69 -2.38
CA MET A 106 17.71 -23.64 -3.30
C MET A 106 19.05 -23.49 -2.55
N LYS A 107 19.08 -22.72 -1.46
CA LYS A 107 20.24 -22.62 -0.56
C LYS A 107 20.55 -23.96 0.10
N LYS A 108 19.53 -24.68 0.60
CA LYS A 108 19.69 -26.00 1.22
C LYS A 108 20.19 -27.04 0.20
N PHE A 109 19.54 -27.11 -0.95
CA PHE A 109 19.94 -27.99 -2.05
C PHE A 109 21.39 -27.74 -2.46
N ARG A 110 21.79 -26.48 -2.62
CA ARG A 110 23.17 -26.13 -2.91
C ARG A 110 24.13 -26.65 -1.84
N ALA A 111 23.81 -26.48 -0.56
CA ALA A 111 24.68 -26.92 0.53
C ALA A 111 24.87 -28.45 0.51
N GLU A 112 23.78 -29.20 0.32
CA GLU A 112 23.81 -30.66 0.21
C GLU A 112 24.58 -31.13 -1.03
N LEU A 113 24.32 -30.51 -2.18
CA LEU A 113 25.04 -30.81 -3.43
C LEU A 113 26.54 -30.58 -3.30
N ILE A 114 26.95 -29.45 -2.70
CA ILE A 114 28.37 -29.16 -2.46
C ILE A 114 28.99 -30.15 -1.47
N SER A 115 28.23 -30.58 -0.45
CA SER A 115 28.70 -31.58 0.50
C SER A 115 28.93 -32.93 -0.17
N GLU A 116 28.03 -33.36 -1.05
CA GLU A 116 28.15 -34.64 -1.75
C GLU A 116 29.28 -34.61 -2.77
N LEU A 117 29.37 -33.55 -3.58
CA LEU A 117 30.44 -33.38 -4.56
C LEU A 117 31.82 -33.28 -3.91
N PHE A 118 31.93 -32.79 -2.67
CA PHE A 118 33.22 -32.73 -1.96
C PHE A 118 33.74 -34.13 -1.61
N LYS A 119 32.86 -35.12 -1.39
CA LYS A 119 33.25 -36.51 -1.11
C LYS A 119 33.90 -37.17 -2.33
N GLU A 120 33.33 -36.93 -3.51
CA GLU A 120 33.77 -37.54 -4.77
C GLU A 120 34.87 -36.74 -5.49
N PHE A 121 34.83 -35.40 -5.41
CA PHE A 121 35.68 -34.47 -6.18
C PHE A 121 36.25 -33.32 -5.33
N PRO A 122 37.10 -33.61 -4.32
CA PRO A 122 37.55 -32.62 -3.33
C PRO A 122 38.36 -31.47 -3.94
N ASN A 123 39.22 -31.75 -4.94
CA ASN A 123 40.10 -30.75 -5.54
C ASN A 123 39.33 -29.76 -6.43
N GLU A 124 38.34 -30.26 -7.16
CA GLU A 124 37.47 -29.51 -8.06
C GLU A 124 36.57 -28.57 -7.25
N ILE A 125 36.00 -29.06 -6.14
CA ILE A 125 35.17 -28.26 -5.26
C ILE A 125 35.98 -27.18 -4.53
N ALA A 126 37.22 -27.47 -4.11
CA ALA A 126 38.11 -26.45 -3.55
C ALA A 126 38.34 -25.29 -4.55
N LYS A 127 38.67 -25.61 -5.82
CA LYS A 127 38.82 -24.61 -6.90
C LYS A 127 37.53 -23.83 -7.16
N TYR A 128 36.37 -24.50 -7.12
CA TYR A 128 35.07 -23.83 -7.28
C TYR A 128 34.79 -22.82 -6.16
N ARG A 129 35.01 -23.19 -4.88
CA ARG A 129 34.78 -22.32 -3.73
C ARG A 129 35.65 -21.05 -3.78
N THR A 130 36.93 -21.19 -4.13
CA THR A 130 37.85 -20.05 -4.28
C THR A 130 37.38 -19.05 -5.33
N ARG A 131 36.85 -19.52 -6.48
CA ARG A 131 36.32 -18.64 -7.55
C ARG A 131 34.99 -17.96 -7.18
N ARG A 132 34.19 -18.58 -6.31
CA ARG A 132 32.86 -18.11 -5.90
C ARG A 132 32.88 -17.07 -4.79
N GLY A 133 33.91 -17.08 -3.93
CA GLY A 133 33.96 -16.25 -2.73
C GLY A 133 32.92 -16.62 -1.67
N ASP A 134 32.60 -17.91 -1.51
CA ASP A 134 31.72 -18.36 -0.42
C ASP A 134 32.44 -18.15 0.94
N PRO A 135 31.78 -17.56 1.97
CA PRO A 135 32.36 -17.47 3.30
C PRO A 135 32.50 -18.87 3.91
N GLU A 136 33.70 -19.21 4.35
CA GLU A 136 34.02 -20.50 4.96
C GLU A 136 33.21 -20.69 6.24
N ARG A 137 32.20 -21.57 6.22
CA ARG A 137 31.55 -22.03 7.45
C ARG A 137 32.50 -22.97 8.18
N VAL A 138 33.30 -22.42 9.07
CA VAL A 138 34.01 -23.19 10.10
C VAL A 138 32.97 -23.96 10.92
N PRO A 139 33.09 -25.28 11.10
CA PRO A 139 32.20 -26.03 11.97
C PRO A 139 32.38 -25.50 13.40
N LYS A 140 31.27 -25.10 14.05
CA LYS A 140 31.29 -24.71 15.46
C LYS A 140 31.72 -25.92 16.28
N SER A 141 32.94 -25.91 16.79
CA SER A 141 33.33 -26.77 17.90
C SER A 141 32.52 -26.35 19.12
N SER A 142 31.83 -27.32 19.70
CA SER A 142 31.15 -27.22 20.98
C SER A 142 32.16 -26.84 22.07
N SER A 143 32.00 -25.69 22.71
CA SER A 143 32.30 -25.44 24.13
C SER A 143 32.02 -23.98 24.55
N GLN A 144 31.14 -23.83 25.56
CA GLN A 144 31.04 -22.74 26.55
C GLN A 144 30.13 -21.52 26.27
N PRO A 145 29.64 -20.80 27.31
CA PRO A 145 28.39 -21.11 28.01
C PRO A 145 27.38 -19.95 27.94
N PHE A 146 26.11 -20.23 28.27
CA PHE A 146 25.08 -19.21 28.50
C PHE A 146 25.44 -18.36 29.71
N LEU A 147 25.56 -17.03 29.54
CA LEU A 147 25.51 -16.06 30.64
C LEU A 147 24.67 -14.83 30.26
N ASN A 148 23.52 -14.76 30.94
CA ASN A 148 22.66 -13.64 31.32
C ASN A 148 22.87 -12.26 30.69
N GLY A 149 21.80 -11.76 30.08
CA GLY A 149 21.49 -10.34 30.11
C GLY A 149 20.75 -10.00 31.41
N SER A 150 21.14 -8.91 32.08
CA SER A 150 20.30 -7.98 32.86
C SER A 150 21.16 -6.92 33.56
N SER A 151 20.95 -5.64 33.22
CA SER A 151 21.00 -4.42 34.06
C SER A 151 21.29 -3.21 33.14
N VAL A 152 20.30 -2.45 32.67
CA VAL A 152 19.61 -1.30 33.34
C VAL A 152 20.58 -0.22 33.83
N SER A 153 20.41 1.01 33.33
CA SER A 153 20.29 2.27 34.10
C SER A 153 20.33 3.51 33.18
N PRO A 154 19.84 4.70 33.59
CA PRO A 154 18.80 4.98 34.58
C PRO A 154 17.74 6.01 34.10
N ASP A 155 16.62 6.03 34.82
CA ASP A 155 15.60 7.07 34.83
C ASP A 155 16.17 8.49 34.95
N GLN A 156 15.63 9.41 34.14
CA GLN A 156 15.65 10.85 34.37
C GLN A 156 14.25 11.28 34.82
N PRO A 157 14.10 11.99 35.96
CA PRO A 157 12.80 12.40 36.44
C PRO A 157 12.23 13.56 35.65
N ASP A 158 10.93 13.42 35.43
CA ASP A 158 9.96 14.35 34.86
C ASP A 158 9.97 15.70 35.59
N ASN A 159 10.03 16.81 34.84
CA ASN A 159 9.78 18.14 35.39
C ASN A 159 8.98 18.98 34.40
N THR A 160 7.67 18.74 34.38
CA THR A 160 6.67 19.67 33.86
C THR A 160 6.33 20.68 34.95
N MET A 161 6.74 21.94 34.82
CA MET A 161 5.96 23.08 35.31
C MET A 161 6.35 24.40 34.62
N MET A 162 5.31 25.04 34.06
CA MET A 162 5.14 26.49 33.90
C MET A 162 6.12 27.27 33.02
N ARG A 163 5.73 27.51 31.77
CA ARG A 163 5.15 28.81 31.34
C ARG A 163 4.59 28.74 29.92
#